data_AF-A0A935N5S6-F1
#
_entry.id   AF-A0A935N5S6-F1
#
_cell.length_a   1.000
_cell.length_b   1.000
_cell.length_c   1.000
_cell.angle_alpha   90.00
_cell.angle_beta   90.00
_cell.angle_gamma   90.00
#
_symmetry.space_group_name_H-M   'P 1'
#
loop_
_entity.id
_entity.type
_entity.pdbx_description
1 polymer ?
#
loop_
_entity_poly.entity_id
_entity_poly.type
_entity_poly.pdbx_seq_one_letter_code
_entity_poly.pdbx_strand_id
1 'polypeptide(L)'
;MHPLNNTLAGLAKFCAILAGVLLTVITLMTCVSLIGRNTTGWTIAGDFELTGVAAGAAIALFLPWCQVKRGNIIVDFFTTNASSKTQDKLDRFGALVVGIMMALMAWRSVLGGLNAFNTNSGTMMLGFPEWIAYAAMVPPMALTAIIALMQAILGVTHTPEDHAHEVGAGVTDTGACS
;
A
#
# COMPACT_ATOMS: atom_id res chain seq x y z
N MET A 1 0.86 25.14 -8.80
CA MET A 1 1.39 23.78 -8.56
C MET A 1 0.53 22.92 -7.61
N HIS A 2 -0.68 23.39 -7.23
CA HIS A 2 -1.63 22.69 -6.34
C HIS A 2 -2.48 21.54 -6.96
N PRO A 3 -2.80 21.48 -8.27
CA PRO A 3 -3.80 20.53 -8.77
C PRO A 3 -3.26 19.09 -8.92
N LEU A 4 -1.98 18.94 -9.24
CA LEU A 4 -1.38 17.61 -9.50
C LEU A 4 -1.34 16.77 -8.22
N ASN A 5 -0.89 17.34 -7.10
CA ASN A 5 -0.88 16.64 -5.80
C ASN A 5 -2.30 16.24 -5.36
N ASN A 6 -3.30 17.09 -5.62
CA ASN A 6 -4.70 16.79 -5.30
C ASN A 6 -5.27 15.62 -6.13
N THR A 7 -4.90 15.52 -7.42
CA THR A 7 -5.31 14.39 -8.27
C THR A 7 -4.64 13.07 -7.86
N LEU A 8 -3.34 13.08 -7.55
CA LEU A 8 -2.61 11.90 -7.07
C LEU A 8 -3.11 11.45 -5.69
N ALA A 9 -3.39 12.39 -4.78
CA ALA A 9 -4.01 12.09 -3.50
C ALA A 9 -5.43 11.52 -3.68
N GLY A 10 -6.21 12.02 -4.64
CA GLY A 10 -7.53 11.47 -5.00
C GLY A 10 -7.44 10.02 -5.49
N LEU A 11 -6.51 9.72 -6.39
CA LEU A 11 -6.26 8.35 -6.86
C LEU A 11 -5.81 7.43 -5.71
N ALA A 12 -4.90 7.90 -4.85
CA ALA A 12 -4.44 7.12 -3.71
C ALA A 12 -5.57 6.83 -2.70
N LYS A 13 -6.47 7.80 -2.45
CA LYS A 13 -7.69 7.57 -1.64
C LYS A 13 -8.57 6.50 -2.26
N PHE A 14 -8.77 6.55 -3.58
CA PHE A 14 -9.58 5.56 -4.28
C PHE A 14 -8.97 4.15 -4.16
N CYS A 15 -7.64 4.02 -4.33
CA CYS A 15 -6.93 2.76 -4.11
C CYS A 15 -7.08 2.26 -2.66
N ALA A 16 -6.98 3.15 -1.67
CA ALA A 16 -7.15 2.77 -0.26
C ALA A 16 -8.58 2.30 0.06
N ILE A 17 -9.61 2.94 -0.49
CA ILE A 17 -11.00 2.51 -0.34
C ILE A 17 -11.20 1.13 -0.98
N LEU A 18 -10.70 0.94 -2.21
CA LEU A 18 -10.75 -0.36 -2.88
C LEU A 18 -10.04 -1.45 -2.07
N ALA A 19 -8.87 -1.14 -1.50
CA ALA A 19 -8.14 -2.07 -0.65
C ALA A 19 -8.94 -2.44 0.61
N GLY A 20 -9.58 -1.48 1.27
CA GLY A 20 -10.43 -1.73 2.45
C GLY A 20 -11.65 -2.60 2.13
N VAL A 21 -12.29 -2.36 0.99
CA VAL A 21 -13.40 -3.20 0.49
C VAL A 21 -12.89 -4.62 0.21
N LEU A 22 -11.76 -4.74 -0.49
CA LEU A 22 -11.14 -6.03 -0.80
C LEU A 22 -10.79 -6.82 0.46
N LEU A 23 -10.21 -6.16 1.47
CA LEU A 23 -9.91 -6.78 2.78
C LEU A 23 -11.18 -7.29 3.47
N THR A 24 -12.25 -6.50 3.44
CA THR A 24 -13.52 -6.90 4.06
C THR A 24 -14.08 -8.15 3.38
N VAL A 25 -14.02 -8.20 2.04
CA VAL A 25 -14.48 -9.36 1.25
C VAL A 25 -13.67 -10.62 1.58
N ILE A 26 -12.33 -10.55 1.62
CA ILE A 26 -11.50 -11.73 1.93
C ILE A 26 -11.71 -12.19 3.37
N THR A 27 -11.92 -11.27 4.32
CA THR A 27 -12.19 -11.62 5.71
C THR A 27 -13.51 -12.36 5.82
N LEU A 28 -14.57 -11.86 5.17
CA LEU A 28 -15.87 -12.54 5.15
C LEU A 28 -15.77 -13.92 4.50
N MET A 29 -15.07 -14.04 3.36
CA MET A 29 -14.82 -15.33 2.71
C MET A 29 -14.09 -16.30 3.65
N THR A 30 -13.04 -15.85 4.33
CA THR A 30 -12.24 -16.66 5.28
C THR A 30 -13.10 -17.10 6.45
N CYS A 31 -13.92 -16.20 7.02
CA CYS A 31 -14.86 -16.53 8.09
C CYS A 31 -15.89 -17.59 7.64
N VAL A 32 -16.45 -17.46 6.44
CA VAL A 32 -17.39 -18.45 5.88
C VAL A 32 -16.72 -19.81 5.70
N SER A 33 -15.49 -19.85 5.15
CA SER A 33 -14.71 -21.10 5.03
C SER A 33 -14.46 -21.75 6.38
N LEU A 34 -14.07 -20.97 7.40
CA LEU A 34 -13.81 -21.47 8.76
C LEU A 34 -15.07 -22.05 9.41
N ILE A 35 -16.21 -21.38 9.27
CA ILE A 35 -17.49 -21.86 9.80
C ILE A 35 -17.91 -23.14 9.08
N GLY A 36 -17.89 -23.16 7.75
CA GLY A 36 -18.26 -24.33 6.94
C GLY A 36 -17.41 -25.56 7.25
N ARG A 37 -16.11 -25.35 7.50
CA ARG A 37 -15.19 -26.41 7.94
C ARG A 37 -15.59 -26.99 9.29
N ASN A 38 -15.97 -26.13 10.23
CA ASN A 38 -16.25 -26.52 11.62
C ASN A 38 -17.65 -27.13 11.80
N THR A 39 -18.64 -26.75 10.98
CA THR A 39 -20.03 -27.22 11.13
C THR A 39 -20.42 -28.33 10.17
N THR A 40 -19.94 -28.29 8.92
CA THR A 40 -20.50 -29.09 7.82
C THR A 40 -19.43 -29.91 7.08
N GLY A 41 -18.15 -29.68 7.38
CA GLY A 41 -17.01 -30.34 6.73
C GLY A 41 -16.78 -29.88 5.29
N TRP A 42 -17.46 -28.83 4.83
CA TRP A 42 -17.32 -28.25 3.49
C TRP A 42 -16.40 -27.03 3.56
N THR A 43 -15.36 -27.03 2.72
CA THR A 43 -14.44 -25.90 2.55
C THR A 43 -14.40 -25.49 1.09
N ILE A 44 -14.22 -24.20 0.83
CA ILE A 44 -13.96 -23.71 -0.51
C ILE A 44 -12.53 -24.13 -0.89
N ALA A 45 -12.39 -25.12 -1.77
CA ALA A 45 -11.07 -25.50 -2.28
C ALA A 45 -10.42 -24.29 -2.98
N GLY A 46 -9.16 -23.99 -2.65
CA GLY A 46 -8.44 -22.84 -3.21
C GLY A 46 -8.68 -21.50 -2.50
N ASP A 47 -9.38 -21.47 -1.37
CA ASP A 47 -9.57 -20.26 -0.57
C ASP A 47 -8.27 -19.64 -0.07
N PHE A 48 -7.29 -20.45 0.33
CA PHE A 48 -5.96 -20.00 0.72
C PHE A 48 -5.21 -19.29 -0.41
N GLU A 49 -5.29 -19.80 -1.64
CA GLU A 49 -4.62 -19.21 -2.81
C GLU A 49 -5.25 -17.87 -3.18
N LEU A 50 -6.60 -17.82 -3.22
CA LEU A 50 -7.34 -16.60 -3.54
C LEU A 50 -7.15 -15.52 -2.47
N THR A 51 -7.15 -15.93 -1.19
CA THR A 51 -6.90 -15.01 -0.06
C THR A 51 -5.49 -14.46 -0.12
N GLY A 52 -4.49 -15.28 -0.48
CA GLY A 52 -3.10 -14.81 -0.65
C GLY A 52 -2.96 -13.79 -1.78
N VAL A 53 -3.53 -14.07 -2.95
CA VAL A 53 -3.54 -13.14 -4.09
C VAL A 53 -4.24 -11.83 -3.74
N ALA A 54 -5.43 -11.92 -3.14
CA ALA A 54 -6.22 -10.75 -2.79
C ALA A 54 -5.59 -9.93 -1.65
N ALA A 55 -4.97 -10.56 -0.66
CA ALA A 55 -4.23 -9.87 0.40
C ALA A 55 -3.03 -9.11 -0.18
N GLY A 56 -2.28 -9.74 -1.08
CA GLY A 56 -1.17 -9.07 -1.76
C GLY A 56 -1.63 -7.88 -2.61
N ALA A 57 -2.74 -8.02 -3.35
CA ALA A 57 -3.35 -6.92 -4.09
C ALA A 57 -3.83 -5.79 -3.16
N ALA A 58 -4.40 -6.12 -1.99
CA ALA A 58 -4.81 -5.13 -0.99
C ALA A 58 -3.61 -4.34 -0.44
N ILE A 59 -2.52 -5.02 -0.08
CA ILE A 59 -1.28 -4.37 0.38
C ILE A 59 -0.73 -3.44 -0.72
N ALA A 60 -0.70 -3.93 -1.96
CA ALA A 60 -0.28 -3.14 -3.12
C ALA A 60 -1.15 -1.89 -3.28
N LEU A 61 -2.48 -1.99 -3.14
CA LEU A 61 -3.41 -0.86 -3.21
C LEU A 61 -3.30 0.12 -2.03
N PHE A 62 -2.86 -0.32 -0.85
CA PHE A 62 -2.59 0.56 0.29
C PHE A 62 -1.28 1.34 0.16
N LEU A 63 -0.28 0.78 -0.52
CA LEU A 63 1.05 1.38 -0.68
C LEU A 63 1.05 2.82 -1.25
N PRO A 64 0.27 3.16 -2.29
CA PRO A 64 0.16 4.54 -2.78
C PRO A 64 -0.29 5.52 -1.70
N TRP A 65 -1.27 5.11 -0.88
CA TRP A 65 -1.82 5.94 0.19
C TRP A 65 -0.82 6.10 1.33
N CYS A 66 -0.11 5.04 1.69
CA CYS A 66 0.98 5.10 2.66
C CYS A 66 2.11 6.03 2.20
N GLN A 67 2.43 6.06 0.90
CA GLN A 67 3.42 6.99 0.35
C GLN A 67 2.96 8.44 0.32
N VAL A 68 1.66 8.69 0.11
CA VAL A 68 1.10 10.04 0.23
C VAL A 68 1.13 10.51 1.69
N LYS A 69 0.88 9.61 2.66
CA LYS A 69 0.91 9.91 4.11
C LYS A 69 2.31 9.83 4.76
N ARG A 70 3.35 9.44 4.01
CA ARG A 70 4.75 9.40 4.45
C ARG A 70 5.02 8.71 5.79
N GLY A 71 4.58 7.46 5.94
CA GLY A 71 4.87 6.65 7.12
C GLY A 71 6.35 6.22 7.31
N ASN A 72 7.35 6.86 6.69
CA ASN A 72 8.78 6.46 6.75
C ASN A 72 9.49 6.91 8.06
N ILE A 73 8.75 6.86 9.17
CA ILE A 73 9.03 7.51 10.47
C ILE A 73 10.31 7.02 11.17
N ILE A 74 10.91 5.89 10.74
CA ILE A 74 12.15 5.36 11.34
C ILE A 74 13.36 6.25 11.07
N VAL A 75 13.45 6.92 9.92
CA VAL A 75 14.57 7.83 9.60
C VAL A 75 14.40 9.20 10.27
N ASP A 76 13.15 9.63 10.47
CA ASP A 76 12.85 10.92 11.10
C ASP A 76 13.20 10.93 12.58
N PHE A 77 13.00 9.82 13.31
CA PHE A 77 13.33 9.73 14.75
C PHE A 77 14.81 10.02 15.06
N PHE A 78 15.73 9.58 14.21
CA PHE A 78 17.17 9.87 14.35
C PHE A 78 17.57 11.27 13.82
N THR A 79 16.71 11.93 13.05
CA THR A 79 17.00 13.20 12.35
C THR A 79 16.23 14.40 12.92
N THR A 80 15.32 14.20 13.89
CA THR A 80 14.56 15.27 14.59
C THR A 80 15.45 16.36 15.19
N ASN A 81 16.73 16.07 15.49
CA ASN A 81 17.69 17.04 16.02
C ASN A 81 18.55 17.74 14.94
N ALA A 82 18.36 17.44 13.65
CA ALA A 82 19.12 18.04 12.55
C ALA A 82 18.41 19.29 11.98
N SER A 83 19.20 20.21 11.39
CA SER A 83 18.66 21.41 10.74
C SER A 83 17.65 21.07 9.63
N SER A 84 16.61 21.90 9.48
CA SER A 84 15.51 21.73 8.50
C SER A 84 15.97 21.51 7.05
N LYS A 85 17.15 22.03 6.67
CA LYS A 85 17.75 21.80 5.33
C LYS A 85 18.31 20.39 5.13
N THR A 86 18.76 19.74 6.21
CA THR A 86 19.28 18.37 6.17
C THR A 86 18.12 17.37 6.15
N GLN A 87 17.04 17.67 6.88
CA GLN A 87 15.80 16.89 6.85
C GLN A 87 15.20 16.84 5.43
N ASP A 88 15.04 17.97 4.74
CA ASP A 88 14.48 17.99 3.36
C ASP A 88 15.37 17.19 2.36
N LYS A 89 16.69 17.24 2.50
CA LYS A 89 17.60 16.46 1.64
C LYS A 89 17.47 14.96 1.90
N LEU A 90 17.38 14.56 3.16
CA LEU A 90 17.28 13.15 3.56
C LEU A 90 15.92 12.56 3.17
N ASP A 91 14.84 13.33 3.33
CA ASP A 91 13.49 12.96 2.90
C ASP A 91 13.40 12.76 1.39
N ARG A 92 13.96 13.69 0.59
CA ARG A 92 14.06 13.53 -0.87
C ARG A 92 14.86 12.29 -1.28
N PHE A 93 15.95 11.99 -0.57
CA PHE A 93 16.74 10.79 -0.83
C PHE A 93 15.94 9.52 -0.50
N GLY A 94 15.23 9.48 0.63
CA GLY A 94 14.35 8.39 0.99
C GLY A 94 13.24 8.16 -0.03
N ALA A 95 12.57 9.23 -0.47
CA ALA A 95 11.54 9.18 -1.51
C ALA A 95 12.09 8.65 -2.84
N LEU A 96 13.30 9.07 -3.23
CA LEU A 96 13.97 8.61 -4.45
C LEU A 96 14.28 7.11 -4.38
N VAL A 97 14.82 6.64 -3.26
CA VAL A 97 15.15 5.22 -3.05
C VAL A 97 13.89 4.36 -3.11
N VAL A 98 12.80 4.76 -2.46
CA VAL A 98 11.53 4.02 -2.51
C VAL A 98 10.92 4.06 -3.92
N GLY A 99 11.00 5.20 -4.61
CA GLY A 99 10.53 5.33 -5.99
C GLY A 99 11.24 4.37 -6.95
N ILE A 100 12.58 4.27 -6.84
CA ILE A 100 13.38 3.34 -7.64
C ILE A 100 13.04 1.89 -7.29
N MET A 101 12.96 1.55 -5.99
CA MET A 101 12.66 0.19 -5.56
C MET A 101 11.27 -0.26 -6.04
N MET A 102 10.26 0.61 -5.95
CA MET A 102 8.91 0.34 -6.44
C MET A 102 8.86 0.25 -7.97
N ALA A 103 9.60 1.09 -8.69
CA ALA A 103 9.70 1.00 -10.15
C ALA A 103 10.32 -0.32 -10.60
N LEU A 104 11.40 -0.76 -9.94
CA LEU A 104 12.05 -2.04 -10.23
C LEU A 104 11.13 -3.23 -9.92
N MET A 105 10.42 -3.20 -8.79
CA MET A 105 9.44 -4.23 -8.44
C MET A 105 8.27 -4.28 -9.43
N ALA A 106 7.74 -3.12 -9.83
CA ALA A 106 6.69 -3.04 -10.84
C ALA A 106 7.15 -3.62 -12.18
N TRP A 107 8.35 -3.23 -12.65
CA TRP A 107 8.94 -3.75 -13.89
C TRP A 107 9.12 -5.27 -13.84
N ARG A 108 9.67 -5.79 -12.72
CA ARG A 108 9.89 -7.24 -12.55
C ARG A 108 8.58 -8.02 -12.46
N SER A 109 7.56 -7.43 -11.86
CA SER A 109 6.22 -8.01 -11.76
C SER A 109 5.52 -8.06 -13.12
N VAL A 110 5.71 -7.05 -13.98
CA VAL A 110 5.20 -7.07 -15.36
C VAL A 110 5.84 -8.21 -16.16
N LEU A 111 7.16 -8.36 -16.08
CA LEU A 111 7.86 -9.46 -16.74
C LEU A 111 7.42 -10.82 -16.21
N GLY A 112 7.21 -10.95 -14.89
CA GLY A 112 6.66 -12.15 -14.26
C GLY A 112 5.25 -12.47 -14.75
N GLY A 113 4.36 -11.48 -14.80
CA GLY A 113 2.99 -11.63 -15.30
C GLY A 113 2.92 -12.00 -16.78
N LEU A 114 3.78 -11.40 -17.61
CA LEU A 114 3.86 -11.73 -19.03
C LEU A 114 4.37 -13.17 -19.26
N ASN A 115 5.35 -13.59 -18.47
CA ASN A 115 5.81 -14.98 -18.49
C ASN A 115 4.69 -15.94 -18.08
N ALA A 116 3.98 -15.64 -16.98
CA ALA A 116 2.85 -16.45 -16.50
C ALA A 116 1.71 -16.54 -17.53
N PHE A 117 1.46 -15.47 -18.29
CA PHE A 117 0.50 -15.47 -19.38
C PHE A 117 0.93 -16.38 -20.53
N ASN A 118 2.20 -16.28 -20.96
CA ASN A 118 2.74 -17.08 -22.06
C ASN A 118 2.81 -18.59 -21.72
N THR A 119 3.07 -18.93 -20.45
CA THR A 119 3.15 -20.33 -19.99
C THR A 119 1.80 -20.90 -19.55
N ASN A 120 0.71 -20.12 -19.57
CA ASN A 120 -0.57 -20.47 -18.96
C ASN A 120 -0.42 -21.03 -17.53
N SER A 121 0.46 -20.40 -16.74
CA SER A 121 0.72 -20.82 -15.37
C SER A 121 -0.51 -20.55 -14.50
N GLY A 122 -0.92 -21.58 -13.77
CA GLY A 122 -2.01 -21.52 -12.80
C GLY A 122 -1.59 -22.04 -11.44
N THR A 123 -2.33 -21.65 -10.41
CA THR A 123 -2.09 -22.13 -9.04
C THR A 123 -2.31 -23.65 -8.93
N MET A 124 -1.60 -24.29 -8.00
CA MET A 124 -1.56 -25.76 -7.92
C MET A 124 -2.88 -26.38 -7.46
N MET A 125 -3.66 -25.69 -6.62
CA MET A 125 -4.93 -26.24 -6.11
C MET A 125 -6.13 -25.82 -6.97
N LEU A 126 -6.27 -24.53 -7.27
CA LEU A 126 -7.44 -24.02 -7.98
C LEU A 126 -7.26 -23.94 -9.49
N GLY A 127 -6.02 -24.06 -10.00
CA GLY A 127 -5.70 -23.77 -11.39
C GLY A 127 -5.89 -22.29 -11.74
N PHE A 128 -5.88 -21.40 -10.74
CA PHE A 128 -6.20 -19.99 -10.95
C PHE A 128 -5.08 -19.30 -11.74
N PRO A 129 -5.39 -18.53 -12.81
CA PRO A 129 -4.36 -17.92 -13.64
C PRO A 129 -3.53 -16.89 -12.86
N GLU A 130 -2.23 -17.13 -12.73
CA GLU A 130 -1.34 -16.27 -11.93
C GLU A 130 -1.19 -14.87 -12.53
N TRP A 131 -1.34 -14.72 -13.85
CA TRP A 131 -1.22 -13.42 -14.53
C TRP A 131 -2.25 -12.39 -14.02
N ILE A 132 -3.42 -12.84 -13.54
CA ILE A 132 -4.45 -11.94 -12.98
C ILE A 132 -3.95 -11.30 -11.68
N ALA A 133 -3.24 -12.06 -10.85
CA ALA A 133 -2.65 -11.55 -9.62
C ALA A 133 -1.62 -10.44 -9.92
N TYR A 134 -0.74 -10.69 -10.88
CA TYR A 134 0.23 -9.69 -11.36
C TYR A 134 -0.47 -8.47 -11.95
N ALA A 135 -1.51 -8.65 -12.77
CA ALA A 135 -2.26 -7.56 -13.38
C ALA A 135 -2.96 -6.67 -12.33
N ALA A 136 -3.40 -7.22 -11.21
CA ALA A 136 -4.00 -6.46 -10.11
C ALA A 136 -2.96 -5.69 -9.26
N MET A 137 -1.76 -6.25 -9.07
CA MET A 137 -0.70 -5.66 -8.24
C MET A 137 0.13 -4.58 -8.95
N VAL A 138 0.34 -4.72 -10.26
CA VAL A 138 1.21 -3.81 -11.04
C VAL A 138 0.71 -2.35 -11.04
N PRO A 139 -0.58 -2.04 -11.25
CA PRO A 139 -1.06 -0.67 -11.32
C PRO A 139 -0.78 0.16 -10.06
N PRO A 140 -1.08 -0.32 -8.83
CA PRO A 140 -0.79 0.47 -7.64
C PRO A 140 0.71 0.53 -7.31
N MET A 141 1.52 -0.48 -7.66
CA MET A 141 2.99 -0.37 -7.54
C MET A 141 3.56 0.70 -8.47
N ALA A 142 3.08 0.76 -9.72
CA ALA A 142 3.48 1.80 -10.67
C ALA A 142 3.04 3.19 -10.19
N LEU A 143 1.82 3.32 -9.67
CA LEU A 143 1.33 4.57 -9.09
C LEU A 143 2.19 5.03 -7.91
N THR A 144 2.57 4.10 -7.03
CA THR A 144 3.46 4.37 -5.88
C THR A 144 4.82 4.87 -6.35
N ALA A 145 5.40 4.25 -7.38
CA ALA A 145 6.68 4.66 -7.95
C ALA A 145 6.61 6.09 -8.53
N ILE A 146 5.52 6.41 -9.25
CA ILE A 146 5.31 7.77 -9.81
C ILE A 146 5.18 8.80 -8.68
N ILE A 147 4.38 8.52 -7.65
CA ILE A 147 4.20 9.41 -6.50
C ILE A 147 5.55 9.67 -5.83
N ALA A 148 6.32 8.62 -5.53
CA ALA A 148 7.61 8.74 -4.85
C ALA A 148 8.65 9.51 -5.68
N LEU A 149 8.73 9.26 -7.00
CA LEU A 149 9.61 10.00 -7.90
C LEU A 149 9.23 11.48 -8.00
N MET A 150 7.93 11.80 -8.06
CA MET A 150 7.47 13.19 -8.05
C MET A 150 7.81 13.91 -6.75
N GLN A 151 7.65 13.25 -5.60
CA GLN A 151 8.03 13.81 -4.30
C GLN A 151 9.54 14.08 -4.21
N ALA A 152 10.38 13.18 -4.74
CA ALA A 152 11.82 13.35 -4.78
C ALA A 152 12.27 14.53 -5.66
N ILE A 153 11.64 14.71 -6.84
CA ILE A 153 12.03 15.73 -7.83
C ILE A 153 11.51 17.12 -7.46
N LEU A 154 10.23 17.23 -7.08
CA LEU A 154 9.60 18.53 -6.85
C LEU A 154 9.97 19.15 -5.51
N GLY A 155 10.41 18.32 -4.55
CA GLY A 155 10.69 18.82 -3.21
C GLY A 155 9.42 19.19 -2.45
N VAL A 156 9.53 19.17 -1.14
CA VAL A 156 8.37 19.15 -0.26
C VAL A 156 8.21 20.51 0.37
N THR A 157 7.14 21.21 0.04
CA THR A 157 6.69 22.34 0.86
C THR A 157 6.04 21.76 2.12
N HIS A 158 6.76 21.82 3.25
CA HIS A 158 6.19 21.57 4.58
C HIS A 158 4.86 22.32 4.70
N THR A 159 3.76 21.58 4.67
CA THR A 159 2.45 22.14 5.00
C THR A 159 2.20 21.76 6.46
N PRO A 160 2.00 22.72 7.38
CA PRO A 160 1.99 22.51 8.83
C PRO A 160 0.76 21.73 9.37
N GLU A 161 0.10 20.90 8.57
CA GLU A 161 -1.13 20.19 8.99
C GLU A 161 -0.86 18.92 9.84
N ASP A 162 0.37 18.40 9.88
CA ASP A 162 0.69 17.15 10.60
C ASP A 162 0.68 17.30 12.13
N HIS A 163 0.79 18.52 12.67
CA HIS A 163 0.76 18.74 14.12
C HIS A 163 -0.64 18.76 14.73
N ALA A 164 -1.71 18.92 13.94
CA ALA A 164 -3.07 19.03 14.48
C ALA A 164 -3.66 17.65 14.88
N HIS A 165 -3.21 16.57 14.24
CA HIS A 165 -3.79 15.24 14.47
C HIS A 165 -3.12 14.46 15.63
N GLU A 166 -1.90 14.83 16.03
CA GLU A 166 -1.24 14.28 17.22
C GLU A 166 -1.71 14.98 18.52
N VAL A 167 -1.94 16.30 18.48
CA VAL A 167 -2.41 17.06 19.66
C VAL A 167 -3.86 16.70 20.04
N GLY A 168 -4.70 16.38 19.04
CA GLY A 168 -6.08 15.96 19.27
C GLY A 168 -6.22 14.57 19.92
N ALA A 169 -5.22 13.70 19.80
CA ALA A 169 -5.20 12.38 20.44
C ALA A 169 -4.55 12.40 21.83
N GLY A 170 -3.65 13.36 22.12
CA GLY A 170 -2.97 13.47 23.41
C GLY A 170 -3.71 14.26 24.49
N VAL A 171 -4.70 15.10 24.13
CA VAL A 171 -5.43 15.97 25.08
C VAL A 171 -6.68 15.31 25.69
N THR A 172 -7.18 14.20 25.14
CA THR A 172 -8.37 13.52 25.70
C THR A 172 -8.10 12.54 26.83
N ASP A 173 -6.84 12.14 27.07
CA ASP A 173 -6.51 11.12 28.10
C ASP A 173 -5.94 11.68 29.41
N THR A 174 -5.75 13.00 29.56
CA THR A 174 -5.25 13.62 30.81
C THR A 174 -6.33 14.26 31.69
N GLY A 175 -7.61 14.18 31.30
CA GLY A 175 -8.72 14.85 32.00
C GLY A 175 -9.59 13.99 32.93
N ALA A 176 -9.34 12.67 33.04
CA ALA A 176 -10.24 11.75 33.73
C ALA A 176 -9.51 10.76 34.65
N CYS A 177 -8.76 11.27 35.63
CA CYS A 177 -8.57 10.56 36.90
C CYS A 177 -8.17 11.56 37.99
N SER A 178 -9.15 12.34 38.43
CA SER A 178 -9.19 12.90 39.79
C SER A 178 -9.73 11.84 40.74
#